data_AF-A0A367A3J7-F1
#
_entry.id   AF-A0A367A3J7-F1
#
_cell.length_a   1.000
_cell.length_b   1.000
_cell.length_c   1.000
_cell.angle_alpha   90.00
_cell.angle_beta   90.00
_cell.angle_gamma   90.00
#
_symmetry.space_group_name_H-M   'P 1'
#
loop_
_entity.id
_entity.type
_entity.pdbx_description
1 polymer ?
#
loop_
_entity_poly.entity_id
_entity_poly.type
_entity_poly.pdbx_seq_one_letter_code
_entity_poly.pdbx_strand_id
1 'polypeptide(L)'
;MSPMLIAPEPAAPSFRRLRTAAVLAGAGLRPGSSRRAAVCGAARLLTALGVRVRVQAPLVAWPRVRAGSPGLLVVADSRSDLAHLALTTAVPGTVAVEGARPGRHARALRLPVVPAKADAIAAALRAGTTVTVRPGADGRLPAAGFAAAAAVGAPVCPIAVRSRPGAGVTVVELHLLPEVAGAAGDAPALADGARRALAAVSSR
;
A
#
# COMPACT_ATOMS: atom_id res chain seq x y z
N MET A 1 40.74 -4.01 -26.04
CA MET A 1 39.51 -3.36 -26.57
C MET A 1 38.42 -3.55 -25.54
N SER A 2 38.13 -2.52 -24.74
CA SER A 2 37.13 -2.59 -23.68
C SER A 2 35.73 -2.35 -24.27
N PRO A 3 34.72 -3.19 -23.96
CA PRO A 3 33.37 -2.95 -24.43
C PRO A 3 32.79 -1.72 -23.72
N MET A 4 32.42 -0.73 -24.52
CA MET A 4 31.72 0.48 -24.12
C MET A 4 30.29 0.10 -23.73
N LEU A 5 30.00 0.04 -22.43
CA LEU A 5 28.66 -0.15 -21.90
C LEU A 5 27.79 1.06 -22.28
N ILE A 6 26.90 0.87 -23.26
CA ILE A 6 25.84 1.83 -23.57
C ILE A 6 24.91 1.89 -22.36
N ALA A 7 25.00 3.00 -21.62
CA ALA A 7 24.04 3.28 -20.56
C ALA A 7 22.64 3.46 -21.20
N PRO A 8 21.58 2.84 -20.67
CA PRO A 8 20.24 3.02 -21.21
C PRO A 8 19.81 4.48 -21.03
N GLU A 9 19.59 5.16 -22.15
CA GLU A 9 19.12 6.54 -22.17
C GLU A 9 17.72 6.62 -21.51
N PRO A 10 17.50 7.54 -20.55
CA PRO A 10 16.21 7.66 -19.91
C PRO A 10 15.15 8.09 -20.94
N ALA A 11 14.12 7.25 -21.12
CA ALA A 11 13.02 7.54 -22.05
C ALA A 11 12.47 8.96 -21.86
N ALA A 12 12.41 9.72 -22.96
CA ALA A 12 11.98 11.11 -22.99
C ALA A 12 10.58 11.30 -22.33
N PRO A 13 10.35 12.44 -21.65
CA PRO A 13 9.15 12.67 -20.84
C PRO A 13 7.82 12.53 -21.61
N SER A 14 7.82 12.73 -22.93
CA SER A 14 6.66 12.55 -23.81
C SER A 14 6.19 11.08 -23.91
N PHE A 15 7.12 10.13 -24.04
CA PHE A 15 6.82 8.71 -24.14
C PHE A 15 6.23 8.12 -22.85
N ARG A 16 6.69 8.60 -21.69
CA ARG A 16 6.14 8.17 -20.39
C ARG A 16 4.68 8.58 -20.21
N ARG A 17 4.32 9.79 -20.64
CA ARG A 17 2.94 10.30 -20.58
C ARG A 17 2.00 9.47 -21.45
N LEU A 18 2.42 9.14 -22.67
CA LEU A 18 1.64 8.31 -23.60
C LEU A 18 1.41 6.88 -23.05
N ARG A 19 2.45 6.23 -22.52
CA ARG A 19 2.32 4.91 -21.89
C ARG A 19 1.39 4.93 -20.68
N THR A 20 1.50 5.97 -19.84
CA THR A 20 0.63 6.15 -18.67
C THR A 20 -0.83 6.30 -19.09
N ALA A 21 -1.10 7.14 -20.11
CA ALA A 21 -2.45 7.33 -20.64
C ALA A 21 -3.03 6.02 -21.21
N ALA A 22 -2.25 5.26 -21.98
CA ALA A 22 -2.66 3.99 -22.55
C ALA A 22 -3.03 2.95 -21.47
N VAL A 23 -2.25 2.86 -20.38
CA VAL A 23 -2.57 1.96 -19.26
C VAL A 23 -3.87 2.37 -18.56
N LEU A 24 -4.07 3.66 -18.32
CA LEU A 24 -5.29 4.15 -17.67
C LEU A 24 -6.53 3.95 -18.55
N ALA A 25 -6.40 4.16 -19.87
CA ALA A 25 -7.48 3.89 -20.83
C ALA A 25 -7.84 2.40 -20.88
N GLY A 26 -6.83 1.52 -20.91
CA GLY A 26 -7.04 0.06 -20.91
C GLY A 26 -7.60 -0.50 -19.59
N ALA A 27 -7.32 0.15 -18.46
CA ALA A 27 -7.87 -0.25 -17.15
C ALA A 27 -9.38 0.00 -17.05
N GLY A 28 -9.91 1.03 -17.73
CA GLY A 28 -11.33 1.34 -17.78
C GLY A 28 -12.18 0.37 -18.61
N LEU A 29 -11.54 -0.42 -19.49
CA LEU A 29 -12.21 -1.30 -20.45
C LEU A 29 -12.40 -2.75 -19.96
N ARG A 30 -11.90 -3.10 -18.77
CA ARG A 30 -12.08 -4.46 -18.22
C ARG A 30 -13.27 -4.49 -17.26
N PRO A 31 -14.36 -5.21 -17.61
CA PRO A 31 -15.43 -5.45 -16.66
C PRO A 31 -14.93 -6.38 -15.54
N GLY A 32 -15.26 -6.04 -14.29
CA GLY A 32 -14.94 -6.83 -13.09
C GLY A 32 -13.77 -6.29 -12.25
N SER A 33 -14.06 -5.90 -11.01
CA SER A 33 -13.07 -5.49 -10.01
C SER A 33 -12.46 -6.72 -9.31
N SER A 34 -11.79 -7.58 -10.06
CA SER A 34 -11.04 -8.68 -9.43
C SER A 34 -9.76 -8.13 -8.78
N ARG A 35 -9.36 -8.70 -7.63
CA ARG A 35 -8.07 -8.41 -6.98
C ARG A 35 -6.90 -8.50 -7.96
N ARG A 36 -6.94 -9.48 -8.86
CA ARG A 36 -5.96 -9.68 -9.92
C ARG A 36 -5.90 -8.49 -10.90
N ALA A 37 -7.05 -7.97 -11.33
CA ALA A 37 -7.11 -6.83 -12.24
C ALA A 37 -6.51 -5.56 -11.59
N ALA A 38 -6.82 -5.32 -10.32
CA ALA A 38 -6.26 -4.22 -9.53
C ALA A 38 -4.73 -4.31 -9.43
N VAL A 39 -4.20 -5.49 -9.05
CA VAL A 39 -2.76 -5.75 -8.94
C VAL A 39 -2.05 -5.56 -10.28
N CYS A 40 -2.54 -6.20 -11.35
CA CYS A 40 -1.93 -6.08 -12.67
C CYS A 40 -2.01 -4.65 -13.23
N GLY A 41 -3.11 -3.95 -12.98
CA GLY A 41 -3.28 -2.54 -13.36
C GLY A 41 -2.27 -1.64 -12.65
N ALA A 42 -2.10 -1.82 -11.33
CA ALA A 42 -1.10 -1.09 -10.56
C ALA A 42 0.32 -1.39 -11.06
N ALA A 43 0.67 -2.65 -11.28
CA ALA A 43 1.99 -3.05 -11.78
C ALA A 43 2.30 -2.46 -13.16
N ARG A 44 1.33 -2.46 -14.08
CA ARG A 44 1.46 -1.84 -15.41
C ARG A 44 1.64 -0.32 -15.30
N LEU A 45 0.87 0.33 -14.43
CA LEU A 45 0.96 1.77 -14.23
C LEU A 45 2.31 2.17 -13.63
N LEU A 46 2.78 1.46 -12.61
CA LEU A 46 4.12 1.66 -12.04
C LEU A 46 5.21 1.47 -13.10
N THR A 47 5.10 0.43 -13.92
CA THR A 47 6.04 0.18 -15.03
C THR A 47 6.04 1.32 -16.06
N ALA A 48 4.86 1.82 -16.44
CA ALA A 48 4.71 2.94 -17.37
C ALA A 48 5.29 4.25 -16.82
N LEU A 49 5.21 4.45 -15.51
CA LEU A 49 5.81 5.59 -14.80
C LEU A 49 7.34 5.47 -14.64
N GLY A 50 7.94 4.32 -14.98
CA GLY A 50 9.36 4.06 -14.73
C GLY A 50 9.65 3.81 -13.25
N VAL A 51 8.68 3.26 -12.52
CA VAL A 51 8.80 2.90 -11.11
C VAL A 51 9.12 1.41 -10.98
N ARG A 52 10.01 1.08 -10.04
CA ARG A 52 10.28 -0.29 -9.60
C ARG A 52 9.85 -0.42 -8.14
N VAL A 53 9.23 -1.55 -7.80
CA VAL A 53 8.85 -1.85 -6.41
C VAL A 53 9.81 -2.89 -5.88
N ARG A 54 10.41 -2.62 -4.72
CA ARG A 54 11.23 -3.56 -3.97
C ARG A 54 10.54 -3.84 -2.64
N VAL A 55 10.26 -5.11 -2.37
CA VAL A 55 9.66 -5.54 -1.10
C VAL A 55 10.76 -6.09 -0.23
N GLN A 56 10.95 -5.51 0.95
CA GLN A 56 11.85 -6.02 1.99
C GLN A 56 10.98 -6.73 3.02
N ALA A 57 11.01 -8.06 2.99
CA ALA A 57 10.32 -8.89 3.96
C ALA A 57 11.03 -8.81 5.32
N PRO A 58 10.30 -8.92 6.45
CA PRO A 58 10.95 -9.01 7.74
C PRO A 58 11.58 -10.38 7.93
N LEU A 59 12.44 -10.46 8.94
CA LEU A 59 13.11 -11.70 9.35
C LEU A 59 12.15 -12.73 9.97
N VAL A 60 10.99 -12.27 10.44
CA VAL A 60 9.94 -13.13 11.03
C VAL A 60 8.83 -13.37 10.01
N ALA A 61 8.08 -14.46 10.17
CA ALA A 61 6.98 -14.77 9.26
C ALA A 61 5.91 -13.67 9.29
N TRP A 62 5.54 -13.15 8.12
CA TRP A 62 4.43 -12.20 8.00
C TRP A 62 3.08 -12.89 8.24
N PRO A 63 2.13 -12.25 8.95
CA PRO A 63 0.80 -12.78 9.14
C PRO A 63 0.11 -13.10 7.82
N ARG A 64 -0.55 -14.27 7.75
CA ARG A 64 -1.35 -14.68 6.59
C ARG A 64 -2.81 -14.78 7.01
N VAL A 65 -3.69 -14.21 6.19
CA VAL A 65 -5.14 -14.42 6.34
C VAL A 65 -5.45 -15.87 6.03
N ARG A 66 -6.09 -16.56 6.99
CA ARG A 66 -6.60 -17.92 6.84
C ARG A 66 -8.12 -17.90 6.78
N ALA A 67 -8.73 -18.96 6.28
CA ALA A 67 -10.19 -19.09 6.33
C ALA A 67 -10.67 -19.01 7.80
N GLY A 68 -11.66 -18.17 8.06
CA GLY A 68 -12.20 -17.95 9.42
C GLY A 68 -11.37 -17.04 10.33
N SER A 69 -10.21 -16.53 9.90
CA SER A 69 -9.47 -15.50 10.65
C SER A 69 -9.86 -14.10 10.19
N PRO A 70 -9.75 -13.08 11.06
CA PRO A 70 -9.87 -11.70 10.61
C PRO A 70 -8.78 -11.37 9.56
N GLY A 71 -9.08 -10.35 8.76
CA GLY A 71 -8.13 -9.75 7.83
C GLY A 71 -7.04 -8.98 8.55
N LEU A 72 -6.04 -8.50 7.81
CA LEU A 72 -4.93 -7.71 8.36
C LEU A 72 -5.26 -6.22 8.34
N LEU A 73 -4.89 -5.48 9.39
CA LEU A 73 -4.78 -4.03 9.31
C LEU A 73 -3.36 -3.67 8.89
N VAL A 74 -3.20 -3.19 7.65
CA VAL A 74 -1.91 -2.69 7.15
C VAL A 74 -1.80 -1.20 7.44
N VAL A 75 -0.71 -0.79 8.08
CA VAL A 75 -0.47 0.60 8.45
C VAL A 75 0.72 1.12 7.66
N ALA A 76 0.46 1.86 6.59
CA ALA A 76 1.53 2.40 5.74
C ALA A 76 1.84 3.86 6.13
N ASP A 77 3.12 4.20 6.30
CA ASP A 77 3.56 5.56 6.71
C ASP A 77 3.57 6.61 5.60
N SER A 78 3.06 6.28 4.40
CA SER A 78 3.08 7.17 3.26
C SER A 78 1.70 7.59 2.81
N ARG A 79 1.57 8.88 2.49
CA ARG A 79 0.40 9.49 1.85
C ARG A 79 0.45 9.45 0.33
N SER A 80 1.58 9.04 -0.26
CA SER A 80 1.78 9.06 -1.70
C SER A 80 0.83 8.09 -2.42
N ASP A 81 0.20 8.58 -3.50
CA ASP A 81 -0.59 7.73 -4.40
C ASP A 81 0.28 6.65 -5.07
N LEU A 82 1.55 6.94 -5.31
CA LEU A 82 2.51 6.01 -5.90
C LEU A 82 2.89 4.89 -4.91
N ALA A 83 3.04 5.25 -3.62
CA ALA A 83 3.21 4.27 -2.55
C ALA A 83 1.99 3.32 -2.43
N HIS A 84 0.80 3.87 -2.59
CA HIS A 84 -0.44 3.08 -2.55
C HIS A 84 -0.55 2.09 -3.73
N LEU A 85 -0.12 2.49 -4.93
CA LEU A 85 0.01 1.56 -6.07
C LEU A 85 1.02 0.46 -5.78
N ALA A 86 2.18 0.81 -5.22
CA ALA A 86 3.21 -0.17 -4.85
C ALA A 86 2.68 -1.15 -3.80
N LEU A 87 2.02 -0.67 -2.75
CA LEU A 87 1.38 -1.50 -1.72
C LEU A 87 0.36 -2.46 -2.32
N THR A 88 -0.47 -2.00 -3.27
CA THR A 88 -1.44 -2.86 -3.96
C THR A 88 -0.77 -4.06 -4.64
N THR A 89 0.47 -3.92 -5.11
CA THR A 89 1.22 -5.04 -5.71
C THR A 89 1.83 -6.01 -4.71
N ALA A 90 2.12 -5.57 -3.49
CA ALA A 90 2.81 -6.38 -2.47
C ALA A 90 1.84 -7.00 -1.45
N VAL A 91 0.89 -6.19 -0.96
CA VAL A 91 -0.12 -6.58 0.03
C VAL A 91 -1.49 -6.13 -0.48
N PRO A 92 -2.08 -6.88 -1.41
CA PRO A 92 -3.33 -6.47 -2.05
C PRO A 92 -4.48 -6.46 -1.04
N GLY A 93 -5.19 -5.34 -0.93
CA GLY A 93 -6.28 -5.18 0.03
C GLY A 93 -7.20 -4.02 -0.36
N THR A 94 -8.18 -3.76 0.50
CA THR A 94 -8.98 -2.54 0.45
C THR A 94 -8.25 -1.41 1.13
N VAL A 95 -8.54 -0.17 0.74
CA VAL A 95 -7.95 1.00 1.38
C VAL A 95 -9.00 1.85 2.04
N ALA A 96 -8.74 2.18 3.30
CA ALA A 96 -9.55 3.10 4.07
C ALA A 96 -9.28 4.52 3.58
N VAL A 97 -10.33 5.23 3.19
CA VAL A 97 -10.25 6.60 2.67
C VAL A 97 -11.11 7.51 3.53
N GLU A 98 -10.52 8.62 3.97
CA GLU A 98 -11.26 9.71 4.60
C GLU A 98 -12.06 10.47 3.53
N GLY A 99 -13.37 10.60 3.74
CA GLY A 99 -14.27 11.25 2.78
C GLY A 99 -14.63 10.39 1.55
N ALA A 100 -15.12 11.04 0.49
CA ALA A 100 -15.83 10.36 -0.59
C ALA A 100 -14.97 9.90 -1.77
N ARG A 101 -13.67 10.26 -1.85
CA ARG A 101 -12.89 10.04 -3.09
C ARG A 101 -11.50 9.47 -2.85
N PRO A 102 -11.19 8.28 -3.42
CA PRO A 102 -9.81 7.80 -3.46
C PRO A 102 -8.92 8.69 -4.32
N GLY A 103 -7.60 8.55 -4.13
CA GLY A 103 -6.59 9.22 -4.94
C GLY A 103 -6.77 8.96 -6.45
N ARG A 104 -6.24 9.85 -7.29
CA ARG A 104 -6.50 9.86 -8.74
C ARG A 104 -6.24 8.51 -9.40
N HIS A 105 -5.12 7.88 -9.05
CA HIS A 105 -4.72 6.60 -9.63
C HIS A 105 -5.54 5.43 -9.10
N ALA A 106 -5.87 5.44 -7.80
CA ALA A 106 -6.73 4.44 -7.19
C ALA A 106 -8.14 4.46 -7.79
N ARG A 107 -8.68 5.67 -8.04
CA ARG A 107 -9.94 5.86 -8.75
C ARG A 107 -9.88 5.32 -10.18
N ALA A 108 -8.83 5.66 -10.92
CA ALA A 108 -8.68 5.24 -12.32
C ALA A 108 -8.55 3.71 -12.46
N LEU A 109 -7.92 3.04 -11.50
CA LEU A 109 -7.78 1.58 -11.45
C LEU A 109 -8.96 0.89 -10.74
N ARG A 110 -9.97 1.64 -10.27
CA ARG A 110 -11.12 1.12 -9.51
C ARG A 110 -10.68 0.24 -8.34
N LEU A 111 -9.64 0.66 -7.61
CA LEU A 111 -9.15 -0.06 -6.46
C LEU A 111 -10.25 -0.12 -5.38
N PRO A 112 -10.38 -1.25 -4.67
CA PRO A 112 -11.45 -1.41 -3.70
C PRO A 112 -11.16 -0.55 -2.47
N VAL A 113 -12.18 0.20 -2.02
CA VAL A 113 -12.06 1.18 -0.94
C VAL A 113 -13.17 0.99 0.08
N VAL A 114 -12.87 1.35 1.32
CA VAL A 114 -13.84 1.41 2.41
C VAL A 114 -13.79 2.79 3.06
N PRO A 115 -14.89 3.28 3.64
CA PRO A 115 -14.85 4.49 4.46
C PRO A 115 -13.84 4.34 5.61
N ALA A 116 -13.08 5.37 5.91
CA ALA A 116 -12.20 5.43 7.08
C ALA A 116 -12.98 5.60 8.41
N LYS A 117 -13.98 4.75 8.63
CA LYS A 117 -14.78 4.67 9.86
C LYS A 117 -14.52 3.32 10.52
N ALA A 118 -14.47 3.30 11.86
CA ALA A 118 -14.14 2.11 12.62
C ALA A 118 -15.06 0.93 12.26
N ASP A 119 -16.37 1.14 12.18
CA ASP A 119 -17.33 0.06 11.88
C ASP A 119 -17.15 -0.53 10.48
N ALA A 120 -16.88 0.31 9.48
CA ALA A 120 -16.67 -0.12 8.10
C ALA A 120 -15.36 -0.90 7.96
N ILE A 121 -14.30 -0.43 8.62
CA ILE A 121 -13.01 -1.13 8.66
C ILE A 121 -13.18 -2.46 9.41
N ALA A 122 -13.84 -2.47 10.57
CA ALA A 122 -14.09 -3.67 11.36
C ALA A 122 -14.91 -4.71 10.59
N ALA A 123 -15.91 -4.27 9.82
CA ALA A 123 -16.69 -5.16 8.96
C ALA A 123 -15.83 -5.81 7.86
N ALA A 124 -14.96 -5.03 7.20
CA ALA A 124 -14.04 -5.56 6.21
C ALA A 124 -13.03 -6.54 6.83
N LEU A 125 -12.47 -6.21 8.00
CA LEU A 125 -11.56 -7.10 8.73
C LEU A 125 -12.25 -8.40 9.16
N ARG A 126 -13.48 -8.34 9.68
CA ARG A 126 -14.27 -9.54 10.02
C ARG A 126 -14.53 -10.43 8.81
N ALA A 127 -14.69 -9.84 7.63
CA ALA A 127 -14.83 -10.58 6.37
C ALA A 127 -13.50 -11.16 5.83
N GLY A 128 -12.42 -11.14 6.61
CA GLY A 128 -11.10 -11.61 6.16
C GLY A 128 -10.40 -10.66 5.19
N THR A 129 -10.91 -9.44 4.99
CA THR A 129 -10.34 -8.49 4.02
C THR A 129 -9.19 -7.72 4.66
N THR A 130 -8.03 -7.69 3.99
CA THR A 130 -6.91 -6.83 4.39
C THR A 130 -7.27 -5.37 4.12
N VAL A 131 -7.16 -4.51 5.13
CA VAL A 131 -7.46 -3.07 5.05
C VAL A 131 -6.18 -2.27 5.25
N THR A 132 -5.84 -1.41 4.31
CA THR A 132 -4.73 -0.46 4.48
C THR A 132 -5.25 0.88 4.98
N VAL A 133 -4.63 1.39 6.04
CA VAL A 133 -4.77 2.77 6.53
C VAL A 133 -3.50 3.56 6.27
N ARG A 134 -3.65 4.88 6.08
CA ARG A 134 -2.56 5.82 5.77
C ARG A 134 -2.71 7.07 6.63
N PRO A 135 -1.62 7.84 6.83
CA PRO A 135 -1.70 9.10 7.55
C PRO A 135 -2.72 10.06 6.95
N GLY A 136 -3.47 10.74 7.82
CA GLY A 136 -4.42 11.79 7.47
C GLY A 136 -3.73 13.07 6.99
N ALA A 137 -4.53 14.12 6.77
CA ALA A 137 -4.05 15.44 6.37
C ALA A 137 -2.98 16.02 7.33
N ASP A 138 -3.15 15.72 8.62
CA ASP A 138 -2.30 16.10 9.74
C ASP A 138 -1.04 15.22 9.91
N GLY A 139 -0.86 14.22 9.04
CA GLY A 139 0.25 13.27 9.12
C GLY A 139 0.10 12.22 10.22
N ARG A 140 -1.03 12.18 10.93
CA ARG A 140 -1.28 11.20 11.98
C ARG A 140 -1.95 9.95 11.42
N LEU A 141 -1.66 8.81 12.03
CA LEU A 141 -2.31 7.55 11.67
C LEU A 141 -3.75 7.55 12.21
N PRO A 142 -4.73 7.12 11.42
CA PRO A 142 -6.14 7.24 11.77
C PRO A 142 -6.51 6.27 12.91
N ALA A 143 -6.99 6.82 14.03
CA ALA A 143 -7.37 6.06 15.22
C ALA A 143 -8.46 5.01 14.93
N ALA A 144 -9.36 5.31 13.98
CA ALA A 144 -10.44 4.40 13.57
C ALA A 144 -9.94 3.02 13.10
N GLY A 145 -8.76 2.97 12.45
CA GLY A 145 -8.16 1.71 12.01
C GLY A 145 -7.75 0.83 13.19
N PHE A 146 -7.05 1.43 14.16
CA PHE A 146 -6.59 0.72 15.37
C PHE A 146 -7.76 0.30 16.26
N ALA A 147 -8.78 1.15 16.42
CA ALA A 147 -10.01 0.80 17.13
C ALA A 147 -10.70 -0.42 16.48
N ALA A 148 -10.83 -0.43 15.16
CA ALA A 148 -11.40 -1.54 14.41
C ALA A 148 -10.57 -2.83 14.55
N ALA A 149 -9.24 -2.74 14.45
CA ALA A 149 -8.37 -3.90 14.60
C ALA A 149 -8.41 -4.46 16.03
N ALA A 150 -8.38 -3.61 17.05
CA ALA A 150 -8.51 -4.01 18.45
C ALA A 150 -9.84 -4.74 18.70
N ALA A 151 -10.95 -4.18 18.21
CA ALA A 151 -12.28 -4.76 18.40
C ALA A 151 -12.47 -6.12 17.73
N VAL A 152 -11.75 -6.38 16.63
CA VAL A 152 -11.87 -7.62 15.85
C VAL A 152 -10.74 -8.62 16.18
N GLY A 153 -9.73 -8.21 16.94
CA GLY A 153 -8.51 -8.99 17.14
C GLY A 153 -7.71 -9.16 15.84
N ALA A 154 -7.76 -8.17 14.95
CA ALA A 154 -7.05 -8.21 13.68
C ALA A 154 -5.56 -7.87 13.88
N PRO A 155 -4.64 -8.62 13.25
CA PRO A 155 -3.20 -8.33 13.32
C PRO A 155 -2.90 -6.98 12.66
N VAL A 156 -2.06 -6.18 13.33
CA VAL A 156 -1.63 -4.85 12.87
C VAL A 156 -0.23 -4.96 12.29
N CYS A 157 -0.12 -4.67 10.99
CA CYS A 157 1.08 -4.92 10.18
C CYS A 157 1.63 -3.59 9.61
N PRO A 158 2.64 -2.97 10.24
CA PRO A 158 3.20 -1.72 9.77
C PRO A 158 4.06 -1.92 8.51
N ILE A 159 3.97 -0.99 7.56
CA ILE A 159 4.81 -0.96 6.37
C ILE A 159 5.42 0.42 6.22
N ALA A 160 6.75 0.48 6.30
CA ALA A 160 7.48 1.70 6.00
C ALA A 160 7.73 1.79 4.49
N VAL A 161 7.42 2.94 3.89
CA VAL A 161 7.60 3.19 2.46
C VAL A 161 8.72 4.19 2.26
N ARG A 162 9.75 3.81 1.49
CA ARG A 162 10.84 4.71 1.11
C ARG A 162 10.87 4.84 -0.41
N SER A 163 11.08 6.05 -0.91
CA SER A 163 11.24 6.29 -2.34
C SER A 163 12.64 6.80 -2.61
N ARG A 164 13.37 6.14 -3.49
CA ARG A 164 14.72 6.52 -3.90
C ARG A 164 14.70 6.88 -5.38
N PRO A 165 14.98 8.13 -5.75
CA PRO A 165 15.20 8.47 -7.15
C PRO A 165 16.53 7.86 -7.62
N GLY A 166 16.54 7.31 -8.83
CA GLY A 166 17.73 6.86 -9.53
C GLY A 166 17.77 7.45 -10.94
N ALA A 167 18.87 7.21 -11.67
CA ALA A 167 19.02 7.70 -13.04
C ALA A 167 17.91 7.15 -13.95
N GLY A 168 16.86 7.95 -14.16
CA GLY A 168 15.71 7.61 -15.00
C GLY A 168 14.67 6.67 -14.39
N VAL A 169 14.89 6.09 -13.20
CA VAL A 169 13.98 5.13 -12.54
C VAL A 169 13.77 5.53 -11.08
N THR A 170 12.53 5.46 -10.60
CA THR A 170 12.22 5.61 -9.17
C THR A 170 12.05 4.24 -8.55
N VAL A 171 12.74 3.96 -7.45
CA VAL A 171 12.54 2.72 -6.68
C VAL A 171 11.68 3.05 -5.46
N VAL A 172 10.55 2.36 -5.30
CA VAL A 172 9.77 2.35 -4.07
C VAL A 172 10.11 1.10 -3.29
N GLU A 173 10.68 1.29 -2.12
CA GLU A 173 10.97 0.23 -1.17
C GLU A 173 9.82 0.13 -0.17
N LEU A 174 9.24 -1.06 -0.06
CA LEU A 174 8.23 -1.42 0.93
C LEU A 174 8.90 -2.28 1.99
N HIS A 175 9.09 -1.73 3.17
CA HIS A 175 9.67 -2.39 4.32
C HIS A 175 8.54 -2.97 5.15
N LEU A 176 8.31 -4.26 5.00
CA LEU A 176 7.33 -4.99 5.78
C LEU A 176 7.93 -5.20 7.18
N LEU A 177 7.31 -4.61 8.21
CA LEU A 177 7.72 -4.71 9.61
C LEU A 177 6.92 -5.73 10.43
N PRO A 178 7.54 -6.43 11.39
CA PRO A 178 6.84 -7.41 12.21
C PRO A 178 5.48 -6.92 12.72
N GLU A 179 4.54 -7.85 12.85
CA GLU A 179 3.25 -7.56 13.47
C GLU A 179 3.46 -6.85 14.81
N VAL A 180 2.67 -5.81 15.05
CA VAL A 180 2.68 -5.13 16.34
C VAL A 180 2.10 -6.07 17.38
N ALA A 181 2.97 -6.59 18.25
CA ALA A 181 2.53 -7.27 19.46
C ALA A 181 1.76 -6.27 20.33
N GLY A 182 0.49 -6.56 20.60
CA GLY A 182 -0.36 -5.73 21.45
C GLY A 182 -1.39 -6.58 22.18
N ALA A 183 -1.77 -6.14 23.38
CA ALA A 183 -2.89 -6.73 24.11
C ALA A 183 -4.13 -6.62 23.23
N ALA A 184 -4.73 -7.76 22.87
CA ALA A 184 -5.99 -7.79 22.14
C ALA A 184 -6.99 -6.84 22.83
N GLY A 185 -7.57 -5.92 22.07
CA GLY A 185 -8.51 -4.92 22.61
C GLY A 185 -7.91 -3.55 22.97
N ASP A 186 -6.58 -3.36 22.97
CA ASP A 186 -5.97 -2.05 23.28
C ASP A 186 -5.54 -1.29 22.01
N ALA A 187 -6.45 -0.44 21.51
CA ALA A 187 -6.20 0.37 20.32
C ALA A 187 -5.06 1.42 20.48
N PRO A 188 -4.97 2.18 21.59
CA PRO A 188 -3.81 3.04 21.86
C PRO A 188 -2.48 2.30 21.82
N ALA A 189 -2.36 1.14 22.47
CA ALA A 189 -1.12 0.36 22.47
C ALA A 189 -0.72 -0.11 21.06
N LEU A 190 -1.69 -0.55 20.26
CA LEU A 190 -1.46 -0.92 18.85
C LEU A 190 -0.98 0.28 18.02
N ALA A 191 -1.58 1.45 18.22
CA ALA A 191 -1.17 2.68 17.53
C ALA A 191 0.26 3.09 17.90
N ASP A 192 0.63 3.01 19.18
CA ASP A 192 1.97 3.33 19.68
C ASP A 192 3.01 2.33 19.19
N GLY A 193 2.69 1.03 19.20
CA GLY A 193 3.54 -0.01 18.65
C GLY A 193 3.80 0.20 17.16
N ALA A 194 2.77 0.49 16.37
CA ALA A 194 2.91 0.78 14.94
C ALA A 194 3.77 2.03 14.69
N ARG A 195 3.54 3.11 15.45
CA ARG A 195 4.35 4.34 15.35
C ARG A 195 5.83 4.09 15.64
N ARG A 196 6.13 3.36 16.72
CA ARG A 196 7.52 3.01 17.10
C ARG A 196 8.20 2.13 16.04
N ALA A 197 7.48 1.12 15.53
CA ALA A 197 8.00 0.26 14.48
C ALA A 197 8.37 1.05 13.21
N LEU A 198 7.48 1.94 12.76
CA LEU A 198 7.71 2.79 11.58
C LEU A 198 8.88 3.77 11.80
N ALA A 199 8.98 4.37 13.00
CA ALA A 199 10.06 5.29 13.35
C ALA A 199 11.44 4.62 13.31
N ALA A 200 11.54 3.34 13.69
CA ALA A 200 12.79 2.58 13.68
C ALA A 200 13.39 2.34 12.28
N VAL A 201 12.60 2.52 11.22
CA VAL A 201 13.05 2.44 9.82
C VAL A 201 13.42 3.80 9.26
N SER A 202 12.84 4.89 9.79
CA SER A 202 13.12 6.26 9.36
C SER A 202 14.51 6.77 9.74
N SER A 203 15.18 6.11 10.70
CA SER A 203 16.54 6.45 11.13
C SER A 203 17.66 5.76 10.32
N ARG A 204 17.33 5.05 9.24
CA ARG A 204 18.26 4.34 8.35
C ARG A 204 18.22 4.89 6.93
#